data_AF-A0A364K1Q5-F1
#
_entry.id   AF-A0A364K1Q5-F1
#
_cell.length_a   1.000
_cell.length_b   1.000
_cell.length_c   1.000
_cell.angle_alpha   90.00
_cell.angle_beta   90.00
_cell.angle_gamma   90.00
#
_symmetry.space_group_name_H-M   'P 1'
#
loop_
_entity.id
_entity.type
_entity.pdbx_description
1 polymer ?
#
loop_
_entity_poly.entity_id
_entity_poly.type
_entity_poly.pdbx_seq_one_letter_code
_entity_poly.pdbx_strand_id
1 'polypeptide(L)'
;MLNSLDDGKSSINAIFRILDDLKAVPIAQYITAGVSGSRTAYRLPSGRIIYFKQIRPVRLPKTCNNCRFNNETDCQEGYYGVRLYRAQNSGYQFGVCIQRMDLCMPIEEFVDSDLCKEIVNFRESEYHQLTRGGHTDVH
;
A
#
# COMPACT_ATOMS: atom_id res chain seq x y z
N MET A 1 -5.83 -0.35 14.67
CA MET A 1 -5.65 0.28 13.35
C MET A 1 -5.72 1.78 13.61
N LEU A 2 -4.59 2.48 13.52
CA LEU A 2 -4.49 3.93 13.78
C LEU A 2 -3.79 4.53 12.55
N ASN A 3 -4.54 4.60 11.46
CA ASN A 3 -4.14 5.40 10.30
C ASN A 3 -4.94 6.69 10.40
N SER A 4 -4.47 7.65 11.21
CA SER A 4 -4.97 9.01 11.05
C SER A 4 -4.39 9.53 9.74
N LEU A 5 -5.24 9.66 8.73
CA LEU A 5 -4.86 10.11 7.38
C LEU A 5 -4.68 11.63 7.31
N ASP A 6 -5.14 12.37 8.33
CA ASP A 6 -5.10 13.84 8.35
C ASP A 6 -3.77 14.41 8.83
N ASP A 7 -2.90 13.60 9.47
CA ASP A 7 -1.61 14.09 9.97
C ASP A 7 -0.56 12.96 10.01
N GLY A 8 -0.23 12.45 8.83
CA GLY A 8 0.58 11.24 8.66
C GLY A 8 1.94 11.29 9.36
N LYS A 9 2.64 12.44 9.32
CA LYS A 9 3.95 12.60 9.98
C LYS A 9 3.83 12.60 11.50
N SER A 10 2.86 13.30 12.09
CA SER A 10 2.69 13.33 13.54
C SER A 10 2.29 11.95 14.08
N SER A 11 1.43 11.24 13.35
CA SER A 11 1.01 9.88 13.68
C SER A 11 2.17 8.88 13.62
N ILE A 12 3.00 8.95 12.57
CA ILE A 12 4.20 8.12 12.44
C ILE A 12 5.18 8.41 13.59
N ASN A 13 5.42 9.67 13.91
CA ASN A 13 6.31 10.05 15.01
C ASN A 13 5.79 9.57 16.36
N ALA A 14 4.48 9.64 16.61
CA ALA A 14 3.87 9.11 17.82
C ALA A 14 4.04 7.59 17.93
N ILE A 15 3.90 6.85 16.82
CA ILE A 15 4.15 5.40 16.80
C ILE A 15 5.63 5.10 17.08
N PHE A 16 6.56 5.85 16.50
CA PHE A 16 7.99 5.65 16.79
C PHE A 16 8.32 5.89 18.26
N ARG A 17 7.72 6.90 18.90
CA ARG A 17 7.87 7.10 20.35
C ARG A 17 7.34 5.90 21.15
N ILE A 18 6.17 5.37 20.81
CA ILE A 18 5.62 4.18 21.48
C ILE A 18 6.55 2.97 21.29
N LEU A 19 7.11 2.77 20.10
CA LEU A 19 8.04 1.67 19.83
C LEU A 19 9.31 1.81 20.68
N ASP A 20 9.83 3.04 20.82
CA ASP A 20 11.00 3.35 21.66
C ASP A 20 10.70 3.13 23.16
N ASP A 21 9.57 3.65 23.65
CA ASP A 21 9.11 3.47 25.04
C ASP A 21 8.97 1.98 25.41
N LEU A 22 8.48 1.17 24.45
CA LEU A 22 8.35 -0.27 24.60
C LEU A 22 9.65 -1.06 24.37
N LYS A 23 10.75 -0.37 24.05
CA LYS A 23 12.05 -0.96 23.68
C LYS A 23 11.91 -2.01 22.56
N ALA A 24 11.06 -1.71 21.59
CA ALA A 24 10.76 -2.58 20.47
C ALA A 24 11.89 -2.51 19.43
N VAL A 25 12.49 -3.65 19.06
CA VAL A 25 13.61 -3.71 18.11
C VAL A 25 13.09 -4.14 16.73
N PRO A 26 13.39 -3.43 15.62
CA PRO A 26 13.00 -3.87 14.29
C PRO A 26 13.72 -5.17 13.92
N ILE A 27 12.98 -6.15 13.38
CA ILE A 27 13.54 -7.46 13.02
C ILE A 27 13.33 -7.84 11.55
N ALA A 28 12.37 -7.22 10.86
CA ALA A 28 12.15 -7.46 9.44
C ALA A 28 11.32 -6.33 8.84
N GLN A 29 11.59 -6.00 7.58
CA GLN A 29 10.73 -5.15 6.76
C GLN A 29 10.10 -6.00 5.66
N TYR A 30 8.78 -5.88 5.52
CA TYR A 30 8.01 -6.56 4.49
C TYR A 30 7.42 -5.53 3.54
N ILE A 31 7.80 -5.65 2.27
CA ILE A 31 7.30 -4.82 1.18
C ILE A 31 6.65 -5.75 0.16
N THR A 32 5.40 -5.47 -0.19
CA THR A 32 4.70 -6.18 -1.27
C THR A 32 4.83 -5.34 -2.54
N ALA A 33 5.44 -5.90 -3.58
CA ALA A 33 5.55 -5.24 -4.87
C ALA A 33 4.17 -5.06 -5.52
N GLY A 34 4.00 -3.96 -6.24
CA GLY A 34 2.78 -3.54 -6.91
C GLY A 34 1.74 -2.87 -6.03
N VAL A 35 2.02 -2.59 -4.74
CA VAL A 35 1.05 -1.97 -3.82
C VAL A 35 1.71 -1.01 -2.84
N SER A 36 0.90 -0.10 -2.27
CA SER A 36 1.35 0.90 -1.31
C SER A 36 1.58 0.34 0.10
N GLY A 37 1.04 -0.82 0.43
CA GLY A 37 1.20 -1.42 1.76
C GLY A 37 2.63 -1.90 2.05
N SER A 38 3.16 -1.50 3.20
CA SER A 38 4.38 -2.06 3.79
C SER A 38 4.22 -2.27 5.29
N ARG A 39 5.06 -3.12 5.89
CA ARG A 39 5.06 -3.29 7.34
C ARG A 39 6.45 -3.63 7.87
N THR A 40 6.77 -3.13 9.05
CA THR A 40 7.97 -3.51 9.80
C THR A 40 7.55 -4.33 11.02
N ALA A 41 8.17 -5.48 11.20
CA ALA A 41 8.03 -6.28 12.40
C ALA A 41 9.01 -5.79 13.46
N TYR A 42 8.52 -5.65 14.68
CA TYR A 42 9.33 -5.32 15.85
C TYR A 42 9.18 -6.41 16.90
N ARG A 43 10.29 -6.76 17.56
CA ARG A 43 10.33 -7.66 18.72
C ARG A 43 10.34 -6.84 20.00
N LEU A 44 9.38 -7.10 20.87
CA LEU A 44 9.34 -6.54 22.23
C LEU A 44 10.31 -7.30 23.17
N PRO A 45 10.70 -6.72 24.32
CA PRO A 45 11.51 -7.41 25.32
C PRO A 45 10.91 -8.73 25.81
N SER A 46 9.58 -8.85 25.81
CA SER A 46 8.86 -10.09 26.13
C SER A 46 8.98 -11.18 25.05
N GLY A 47 9.62 -10.90 23.92
CA GLY A 47 9.69 -11.78 22.75
C GLY A 47 8.50 -11.67 21.80
N ARG A 48 7.41 -10.99 22.19
CA ARG A 48 6.23 -10.79 21.33
C ARG A 48 6.57 -9.95 20.09
N ILE A 49 6.00 -10.32 18.95
CA ILE A 49 6.14 -9.58 17.70
C ILE A 49 4.93 -8.66 17.51
N ILE A 50 5.20 -7.40 17.20
CA ILE A 50 4.20 -6.42 16.75
C ILE A 50 4.55 -5.91 15.36
N TYR A 51 3.54 -5.43 14.62
CA TYR A 51 3.71 -4.93 13.26
C TYR A 51 3.28 -3.48 13.17
N PHE A 52 4.18 -2.62 12.70
CA PHE A 52 3.83 -1.28 12.27
C PHE A 52 3.57 -1.30 10.77
N LYS A 53 2.35 -0.96 10.34
CA LYS A 53 1.96 -0.87 8.93
C LYS A 53 2.11 0.57 8.44
N GLN A 54 2.66 0.74 7.26
CA GLN A 54 2.89 2.04 6.63
C GLN A 54 2.43 2.01 5.18
N ILE A 55 2.05 3.18 4.68
CA ILE A 55 1.68 3.39 3.27
C ILE A 55 2.86 4.05 2.56
N ARG A 56 3.33 3.42 1.50
CA ARG A 56 4.33 3.92 0.58
C ARG A 56 3.63 4.76 -0.51
N PRO A 57 4.24 5.84 -1.02
CA PRO A 57 3.63 6.71 -2.02
C PRO A 57 3.70 6.10 -3.44
N VAL A 58 3.28 4.85 -3.58
CA VAL A 58 3.33 4.10 -4.85
C VAL A 58 1.95 4.14 -5.50
N ARG A 59 1.91 4.41 -6.81
CA ARG A 59 0.68 4.63 -7.58
C ARG A 59 0.78 3.95 -8.94
N LEU A 60 -0.38 3.64 -9.54
CA LEU A 60 -0.45 3.05 -10.87
C LEU A 60 0.06 4.05 -11.93
N PRO A 61 1.12 3.74 -12.70
CA PRO A 61 1.81 4.72 -13.54
C PRO A 61 0.97 5.38 -14.63
N LYS A 62 -0.01 4.69 -15.18
CA LYS A 62 -0.93 5.20 -16.21
C LYS A 62 -2.23 5.67 -15.59
N THR A 63 -2.89 4.81 -14.82
CA THR A 63 -4.21 5.09 -14.23
C THR A 63 -4.18 6.30 -13.28
N CYS A 64 -3.09 6.46 -12.51
CA CYS A 64 -2.98 7.59 -11.58
C CYS A 64 -2.35 8.85 -12.20
N ASN A 65 -1.67 8.78 -13.35
CA ASN A 65 -0.87 9.89 -13.90
C ASN A 65 -1.65 11.21 -13.99
N ASN A 66 -2.90 11.14 -14.45
CA ASN A 66 -3.79 12.29 -14.63
C ASN A 66 -4.99 12.26 -13.67
N CYS A 67 -4.89 11.50 -12.58
CA CYS A 67 -5.95 11.47 -11.59
C CYS A 67 -5.98 12.78 -10.82
N ARG A 68 -7.14 13.42 -10.70
CA ARG A 68 -7.32 14.67 -9.93
C ARG A 68 -6.85 14.58 -8.47
N PHE A 69 -6.87 13.37 -7.91
CA PHE A 69 -6.44 13.10 -6.54
C PHE A 69 -4.94 12.81 -6.43
N ASN A 70 -4.21 12.61 -7.53
CA ASN A 70 -2.78 12.30 -7.53
C ASN A 70 -1.95 13.54 -7.18
N ASN A 71 -2.04 13.93 -5.92
CA ASN A 71 -1.31 15.02 -5.29
C ASN A 71 -0.97 14.61 -3.84
N GLU A 72 -0.25 15.47 -3.12
CA GLU A 72 0.24 15.17 -1.78
C GLU A 72 -0.83 15.19 -0.68
N THR A 73 -2.02 15.74 -0.96
CA THR A 73 -3.07 15.95 0.04
C THR A 73 -4.20 14.94 -0.10
N ASP A 74 -4.63 14.65 -1.32
CA ASP A 74 -5.92 14.00 -1.57
C ASP A 74 -5.77 12.48 -1.73
N CYS A 75 -4.64 11.98 -2.24
CA CYS A 75 -4.36 10.55 -2.41
C CYS A 75 -3.29 10.08 -1.41
N GLN A 76 -3.69 9.97 -0.14
CA GLN A 76 -2.83 9.44 0.93
C GLN A 76 -2.59 7.93 0.82
N GLU A 77 -3.52 7.20 0.22
CA GLU A 77 -3.46 5.74 0.18
C GLU A 77 -2.55 5.19 -0.92
N GLY A 78 -2.34 5.96 -2.00
CA GLY A 78 -1.73 5.46 -3.22
C GLY A 78 -2.52 4.31 -3.84
N TYR A 79 -1.84 3.41 -4.56
CA TYR A 79 -2.44 2.18 -5.05
C TYR A 79 -2.33 1.07 -4.00
N TYR A 80 -3.38 0.86 -3.22
CA TYR A 80 -3.42 -0.15 -2.15
C TYR A 80 -3.55 -1.60 -2.66
N GLY A 81 -3.98 -1.78 -3.91
CA GLY A 81 -4.31 -3.07 -4.49
C GLY A 81 -5.78 -3.15 -4.93
N VAL A 82 -6.14 -4.30 -5.48
CA VAL A 82 -7.50 -4.58 -5.96
C VAL A 82 -8.44 -4.82 -4.77
N ARG A 83 -9.66 -4.31 -4.86
CA ARG A 83 -10.76 -4.52 -3.92
C ARG A 83 -11.91 -5.22 -4.62
N LEU A 84 -12.48 -6.22 -3.96
CA LEU A 84 -13.68 -6.91 -4.41
C LEU A 84 -14.91 -6.23 -3.80
N TYR A 85 -15.83 -5.82 -4.66
CA TYR A 85 -17.12 -5.25 -4.29
C TYR A 85 -18.24 -6.19 -4.71
N ARG A 86 -19.30 -6.27 -3.91
CA ARG A 86 -20.55 -6.93 -4.32
C ARG A 86 -21.55 -5.84 -4.70
N ALA A 87 -21.83 -5.73 -5.99
CA ALA A 87 -22.88 -4.86 -6.49
C ALA A 87 -24.24 -5.49 -6.20
N GLN A 88 -25.24 -4.66 -5.89
CA GLN A 88 -26.59 -5.15 -5.55
C GLN A 88 -27.23 -5.92 -6.71
N ASN A 89 -26.98 -5.49 -7.96
CA ASN A 89 -27.71 -5.98 -9.13
C ASN A 89 -26.82 -6.59 -10.24
N SER A 90 -25.50 -6.60 -10.09
CA SER A 90 -24.57 -7.01 -11.16
C SER A 90 -23.45 -7.95 -10.69
N GLY A 91 -23.63 -8.60 -9.54
CA GLY A 91 -22.66 -9.58 -9.03
C GLY A 91 -21.43 -8.93 -8.43
N TYR A 92 -20.24 -9.47 -8.70
CA TYR A 92 -18.99 -9.00 -8.12
C TYR A 92 -18.22 -8.10 -9.09
N GLN A 93 -17.59 -7.07 -8.54
CA GLN A 93 -16.77 -6.12 -9.29
C GLN A 93 -15.42 -5.95 -8.63
N PHE A 94 -14.39 -5.75 -9.44
CA PHE A 94 -13.09 -5.28 -8.97
C PHE A 94 -12.98 -3.78 -9.10
N GLY A 95 -12.51 -3.12 -8.04
CA GLY A 95 -12.11 -1.73 -8.07
C GLY A 95 -10.69 -1.55 -7.56
N VAL A 96 -10.00 -0.53 -8.07
CA VAL A 96 -8.57 -0.30 -7.84
C VAL A 96 -8.27 0.94 -7.01
N CYS A 97 -9.29 1.73 -6.69
CA CYS A 97 -9.15 2.99 -5.95
C CYS A 97 -10.40 3.25 -5.11
N ILE A 98 -10.22 3.60 -3.83
CA ILE A 98 -11.33 3.85 -2.90
C ILE A 98 -12.07 5.16 -3.20
N GLN A 99 -11.40 6.10 -3.87
CA GLN A 99 -11.96 7.41 -4.22
C GLN A 99 -12.55 7.45 -5.65
N ARG A 100 -12.37 6.39 -6.45
CA ARG A 100 -12.77 6.33 -7.86
C ARG A 100 -13.54 5.04 -8.15
N MET A 101 -14.81 5.02 -7.74
CA MET A 101 -15.71 3.90 -8.01
C MET A 101 -16.00 3.71 -9.51
N ASP A 102 -15.79 4.74 -10.32
CA ASP A 102 -15.84 4.68 -11.78
C ASP A 102 -14.73 3.79 -12.39
N LEU A 103 -13.71 3.42 -11.61
CA LEU A 103 -12.72 2.41 -11.98
C LEU A 103 -13.11 0.99 -11.56
N CYS A 104 -14.35 0.78 -11.12
CA CYS A 104 -14.87 -0.56 -10.86
C CYS A 104 -15.41 -1.19 -12.14
N MET A 105 -15.17 -2.48 -12.31
CA MET A 105 -15.71 -3.26 -13.43
C MET A 105 -15.98 -4.71 -13.02
N PRO A 106 -16.85 -5.45 -13.72
CA PRO A 106 -17.05 -6.88 -13.51
C PRO A 106 -15.73 -7.66 -13.54
N ILE A 107 -15.67 -8.77 -12.81
CA ILE A 107 -14.46 -9.59 -12.70
C ILE A 107 -14.00 -10.07 -14.08
N GLU A 108 -14.94 -10.50 -14.90
CA GLU A 108 -14.72 -11.05 -16.23
C GLU A 108 -14.12 -10.00 -17.17
N GLU A 109 -14.57 -8.75 -17.06
CA GLU A 109 -14.01 -7.63 -17.82
C GLU A 109 -12.64 -7.20 -17.28
N PHE A 110 -12.46 -7.25 -15.96
CA PHE A 110 -11.22 -6.82 -15.32
C PHE A 110 -10.03 -7.65 -15.78
N VAL A 111 -10.15 -8.98 -15.85
CA VAL A 111 -9.01 -9.86 -16.14
C VAL A 111 -8.39 -9.60 -17.50
N ASP A 112 -9.18 -9.17 -18.48
CA ASP A 112 -8.73 -8.85 -19.85
C ASP A 112 -8.39 -7.37 -20.06
N SER A 113 -8.71 -6.52 -19.07
CA SER A 113 -8.56 -5.06 -19.15
C SER A 113 -7.11 -4.59 -19.19
N ASP A 114 -6.89 -3.41 -19.76
CA ASP A 114 -5.60 -2.73 -19.70
C ASP A 114 -5.19 -2.34 -18.27
N LEU A 115 -6.17 -2.19 -17.37
CA LEU A 115 -5.95 -1.93 -15.96
C LEU A 115 -5.31 -3.14 -15.26
N CYS A 116 -5.80 -4.36 -15.53
CA CYS A 116 -5.18 -5.59 -15.04
C CYS A 116 -3.74 -5.73 -15.56
N LYS A 117 -3.53 -5.49 -16.87
CA LYS A 117 -2.18 -5.50 -17.47
C LYS A 117 -1.26 -4.47 -16.83
N GLU A 118 -1.76 -3.27 -16.55
CA GLU A 118 -1.00 -2.23 -15.86
C GLU A 118 -0.56 -2.68 -14.46
N ILE A 119 -1.48 -3.26 -13.68
CA ILE A 119 -1.21 -3.74 -12.32
C ILE A 119 -0.13 -4.82 -12.32
N VAL A 120 -0.23 -5.78 -13.24
CA VAL A 120 0.77 -6.86 -13.38
C VAL A 120 2.13 -6.28 -13.77
N ASN A 121 2.20 -5.43 -14.78
CA ASN A 121 3.45 -4.81 -15.24
C ASN A 121 4.09 -3.94 -14.16
N PHE A 122 3.28 -3.20 -13.41
CA PHE A 122 3.74 -2.39 -12.30
C PHE A 122 4.32 -3.24 -11.17
N ARG A 123 3.63 -4.33 -10.78
CA ARG A 123 4.14 -5.29 -9.80
C ARG A 123 5.50 -5.86 -10.21
N GLU A 124 5.63 -6.34 -11.45
CA GLU A 124 6.90 -6.92 -11.94
C GLU A 124 8.03 -5.88 -11.95
N SER A 125 7.74 -4.68 -12.45
CA SER A 125 8.70 -3.58 -12.50
C SER A 125 9.19 -3.19 -11.10
N GLU A 126 8.27 -3.04 -10.14
CA GLU A 126 8.61 -2.70 -8.76
C GLU A 126 9.34 -3.86 -8.06
N TYR A 127 8.94 -5.11 -8.28
CA TYR A 127 9.62 -6.27 -7.73
C TYR A 127 11.10 -6.30 -8.15
N HIS A 128 11.38 -6.06 -9.43
CA HIS A 128 12.75 -5.96 -9.92
C HIS A 128 13.52 -4.80 -9.30
N GLN A 129 12.89 -3.63 -9.08
CA GLN A 129 13.55 -2.50 -8.42
C GLN A 129 13.90 -2.82 -6.96
N LEU A 130 12.95 -3.40 -6.21
CA LEU A 130 13.11 -3.75 -4.81
C LEU A 130 14.17 -4.83 -4.59
N THR A 131 14.30 -5.77 -5.53
CA THR A 131 15.26 -6.88 -5.42
C THR A 131 16.66 -6.54 -5.95
N ARG A 132 16.79 -5.62 -6.92
CA ARG A 132 18.10 -5.13 -7.38
C ARG A 132 18.78 -4.19 -6.38
N GLY A 133 18.01 -3.48 -5.55
CA GLY A 133 18.51 -2.58 -4.51
C GLY A 133 18.89 -3.24 -3.19
N GLY A 134 18.96 -4.59 -3.11
CA GLY A 134 19.18 -5.35 -1.86
C GLY A 134 20.54 -5.22 -1.16
N HIS A 135 21.36 -4.23 -1.53
CA HIS A 135 22.57 -3.83 -0.80
C HIS A 135 22.50 -2.33 -0.50
N THR A 136 21.75 -1.99 0.53
CA THR A 136 22.02 -0.77 1.30
C THR A 136 22.06 -1.17 2.76
N ASP A 137 23.28 -1.20 3.28
CA ASP A 137 23.61 -1.40 4.68
C ASP A 137 22.79 -0.43 5.55
N VAL A 138 22.17 -1.00 6.58
CA VAL A 138 21.60 -0.24 7.69
C VAL A 138 22.78 0.12 8.60
N HIS A 139 23.22 1.37 8.55
CA HIS A 139 24.04 1.99 9.59
C HIS A 139 23.17 2.47 10.74
#